data_AF-A0A971MV92-F1
#
_entry.id   AF-A0A971MV92-F1
#
_cell.length_a   1.000
_cell.length_b   1.000
_cell.length_c   1.000
_cell.angle_alpha   90.00
_cell.angle_beta   90.00
_cell.angle_gamma   90.00
#
_symmetry.space_group_name_H-M   'P 1'
#
loop_
_entity.id
_entity.type
_entity.pdbx_description
1 polymer ?
#
loop_
_entity_poly.entity_id
_entity_poly.type
_entity_poly.pdbx_seq_one_letter_code
_entity_poly.pdbx_strand_id
1 'polypeptide(L)'
;MSKKSILILIIVLGISFSFGLTFIKNRVKLTAQDPLILEDFIIDGIELREPMSNVLERLGQPEKITKTEDAIYYYYSNLTIESLLIKGPEGIINKVDCVLISEKDIQSFRGIRIGDKEEKVIYRYGEIKKNDNRLIYEKGIGTLIYAISFEIDAGLVKEIATYNAID
;
A
#
# COMPACT_ATOMS: atom_id res chain seq x y z
N MET A 1 -35.32 -20.08 -2.23
CA MET A 1 -34.78 -18.97 -3.04
C MET A 1 -35.46 -18.96 -4.39
N SER A 2 -36.00 -17.82 -4.82
CA SER A 2 -36.65 -17.71 -6.14
C SER A 2 -35.60 -17.65 -7.26
N LYS A 3 -35.90 -18.17 -8.46
CA LYS A 3 -34.99 -18.10 -9.63
C LYS A 3 -34.59 -16.65 -9.98
N LYS A 4 -35.42 -15.65 -9.62
CA LYS A 4 -35.13 -14.22 -9.80
C LYS A 4 -34.04 -13.73 -8.86
N SER A 5 -33.95 -14.29 -7.64
CA SER A 5 -32.96 -13.91 -6.64
C SER A 5 -31.55 -14.41 -6.98
N ILE A 6 -31.43 -15.55 -7.68
CA ILE A 6 -30.14 -16.10 -8.15
C ILE A 6 -29.58 -15.27 -9.31
N LEU A 7 -30.44 -14.81 -10.22
CA LEU A 7 -30.01 -14.01 -11.37
C LEU A 7 -29.44 -12.65 -10.96
N ILE A 8 -30.05 -11.99 -9.97
CA ILE A 8 -29.56 -10.70 -9.44
C ILE A 8 -28.19 -10.86 -8.79
N LEU A 9 -27.97 -11.94 -8.02
CA LEU A 9 -26.68 -12.22 -7.37
C LEU A 9 -25.56 -12.44 -8.40
N ILE A 10 -25.83 -13.16 -9.49
CA ILE A 10 -24.86 -13.41 -10.57
C ILE A 10 -24.53 -12.11 -11.32
N ILE A 11 -25.51 -11.23 -11.55
CA ILE A 11 -25.27 -9.95 -12.23
C ILE A 11 -24.44 -9.01 -11.34
N VAL A 12 -24.72 -8.93 -10.04
CA VAL A 12 -23.91 -8.12 -9.10
C VAL A 12 -22.47 -8.64 -9.05
N LEU A 13 -22.27 -9.96 -8.93
CA LEU A 13 -20.93 -10.57 -8.96
C LEU A 13 -20.21 -10.32 -10.30
N GLY A 14 -20.91 -10.42 -11.43
CA GLY A 14 -20.33 -10.21 -12.77
C GLY A 14 -19.93 -8.77 -13.07
N ILE A 15 -20.68 -7.79 -12.54
CA ILE A 15 -20.34 -6.36 -12.65
C ILE A 15 -19.14 -6.03 -11.76
N SER A 16 -19.09 -6.54 -10.52
CA SER A 16 -17.93 -6.38 -9.64
C SER A 16 -16.65 -6.98 -10.24
N PHE A 17 -16.75 -8.13 -10.92
CA PHE A 17 -15.61 -8.80 -11.55
C PHE A 17 -15.05 -8.03 -12.78
N SER A 18 -15.94 -7.42 -13.57
CA SER A 18 -15.55 -6.69 -14.79
C SER A 18 -14.85 -5.36 -14.50
N PHE A 19 -15.25 -4.65 -13.44
CA PHE A 19 -14.55 -3.45 -12.98
C PHE A 19 -13.17 -3.77 -12.38
N GLY A 20 -13.05 -4.85 -11.61
CA GLY A 20 -11.77 -5.30 -11.06
C GLY A 20 -10.73 -5.64 -12.14
N LEU A 21 -11.14 -6.34 -13.21
CA LEU A 21 -10.25 -6.74 -14.31
C LEU A 21 -9.71 -5.57 -15.15
N THR A 22 -10.52 -4.54 -15.37
CA THR A 22 -10.09 -3.34 -16.12
C THR A 22 -9.13 -2.50 -15.30
N PHE A 23 -9.34 -2.42 -13.97
CA PHE A 23 -8.43 -1.73 -13.05
C PHE A 23 -7.07 -2.44 -12.96
N ILE A 24 -7.04 -3.77 -12.85
CA ILE A 24 -5.80 -4.56 -12.77
C ILE A 24 -4.96 -4.43 -14.06
N LYS A 25 -5.58 -4.40 -15.24
CA LYS A 25 -4.87 -4.29 -16.52
C LYS A 25 -4.15 -2.95 -16.73
N ASN A 26 -4.60 -1.88 -16.09
CA ASN A 26 -3.97 -0.56 -16.23
C ASN A 26 -2.83 -0.29 -15.23
N ARG A 27 -2.79 -0.99 -14.08
CA ARG A 27 -1.74 -0.85 -13.04
C ARG A 27 -0.31 -1.07 -13.58
N VAL A 28 -0.15 -1.98 -14.53
CA VAL A 28 1.17 -2.40 -15.05
C VAL A 28 1.72 -1.48 -16.14
N LYS A 29 1.00 -0.42 -16.54
CA LYS A 29 1.44 0.45 -17.65
C LYS A 29 2.12 1.75 -17.20
N LEU A 30 1.94 2.18 -15.96
CA LEU A 30 2.54 3.43 -15.49
C LEU A 30 4.05 3.33 -15.41
N THR A 31 4.74 4.38 -15.86
CA THR A 31 6.20 4.49 -15.85
C THR A 31 6.65 5.79 -15.19
N ALA A 32 7.96 6.00 -15.12
CA ALA A 32 8.55 7.24 -14.66
C ALA A 32 8.07 8.50 -15.42
N GLN A 33 7.49 8.36 -16.61
CA GLN A 33 6.93 9.48 -17.38
C GLN A 33 5.57 9.93 -16.85
N ASP A 34 4.86 9.06 -16.12
CA ASP A 34 3.58 9.37 -15.51
C ASP A 34 3.80 9.94 -14.10
N PRO A 35 3.15 11.07 -13.76
CA PRO A 35 3.27 11.67 -12.43
C PRO A 35 2.82 10.70 -11.35
N LEU A 36 3.38 10.81 -10.14
CA LEU A 36 2.90 10.05 -9.00
C LEU A 36 1.41 10.35 -8.73
N ILE A 37 0.64 9.33 -8.44
CA ILE A 37 -0.77 9.39 -8.04
C ILE A 37 -0.94 8.81 -6.64
N LEU A 38 -2.09 9.04 -6.01
CA LEU A 38 -2.31 8.58 -4.62
C LEU A 38 -2.24 7.06 -4.50
N GLU A 39 -2.67 6.37 -5.55
CA GLU A 39 -2.67 4.92 -5.62
C GLU A 39 -1.27 4.33 -5.58
N ASP A 40 -0.23 5.09 -5.95
CA ASP A 40 1.17 4.65 -5.86
C ASP A 40 1.62 4.33 -4.43
N PHE A 41 0.90 4.88 -3.43
CA PHE A 41 1.18 4.72 -2.00
C PHE A 41 0.25 3.69 -1.32
N ILE A 42 -0.61 3.03 -2.10
CA ILE A 42 -1.48 1.95 -1.62
C ILE A 42 -0.76 0.62 -1.79
N ILE A 43 -0.67 -0.14 -0.71
CA ILE A 43 -0.11 -1.49 -0.70
C ILE A 43 -1.23 -2.48 -0.35
N ASP A 44 -1.47 -3.46 -1.22
CA ASP A 44 -2.47 -4.51 -1.00
C ASP A 44 -3.88 -4.00 -0.62
N GLY A 45 -4.27 -2.84 -1.16
CA GLY A 45 -5.55 -2.20 -0.84
C GLY A 45 -5.60 -1.56 0.55
N ILE A 46 -4.45 -1.34 1.19
CA ILE A 46 -4.28 -0.62 2.44
C ILE A 46 -3.84 0.80 2.11
N GLU A 47 -4.67 1.75 2.51
CA GLU A 47 -4.47 3.19 2.31
C GLU A 47 -3.87 3.82 3.56
N LEU A 48 -2.91 4.73 3.37
CA LEU A 48 -2.42 5.54 4.47
C LEU A 48 -3.57 6.36 5.07
N ARG A 49 -3.57 6.49 6.40
CA ARG A 49 -4.56 7.22 7.23
C ARG A 49 -5.95 6.59 7.32
N GLU A 50 -6.19 5.46 6.68
CA GLU A 50 -7.45 4.75 6.89
C GLU A 50 -7.53 4.22 8.34
N PRO A 51 -8.75 4.08 8.90
CA PRO A 51 -8.92 3.47 10.21
C PRO A 51 -8.42 2.02 10.22
N MET A 52 -7.61 1.64 11.21
CA MET A 52 -7.16 0.25 11.37
C MET A 52 -8.31 -0.74 11.54
N SER A 53 -9.48 -0.30 12.01
CA SER A 53 -10.69 -1.14 12.05
C SER A 53 -11.08 -1.68 10.67
N ASN A 54 -10.97 -0.85 9.63
CA ASN A 54 -11.32 -1.23 8.27
C ASN A 54 -10.29 -2.21 7.70
N VAL A 55 -9.01 -2.05 8.05
CA VAL A 55 -7.94 -2.96 7.66
C VAL A 55 -8.15 -4.33 8.31
N LEU A 56 -8.44 -4.36 9.61
CA LEU A 56 -8.71 -5.59 10.36
C LEU A 56 -9.96 -6.33 9.85
N GLU A 57 -10.97 -5.61 9.37
CA GLU A 57 -12.14 -6.22 8.73
C GLU A 57 -11.76 -6.91 7.40
N ARG A 58 -10.83 -6.33 6.63
CA ARG A 58 -10.40 -6.88 5.33
C ARG A 58 -9.38 -8.01 5.45
N LEU A 59 -8.39 -7.86 6.32
CA LEU A 59 -7.25 -8.78 6.45
C LEU A 59 -7.45 -9.83 7.56
N GLY A 60 -8.39 -9.60 8.46
CA GLY A 60 -8.56 -10.44 9.64
C GLY A 60 -7.58 -10.10 10.75
N GLN A 61 -7.30 -11.09 11.61
CA GLN A 61 -6.42 -10.92 12.76
C GLN A 61 -4.95 -11.05 12.35
N PRO A 62 -4.07 -10.13 12.81
CA PRO A 62 -2.63 -10.27 12.64
C PRO A 62 -2.07 -11.43 13.48
N GLU A 63 -0.90 -11.92 13.10
CA GLU A 63 -0.17 -12.95 13.85
C GLU A 63 0.37 -12.42 15.19
N LYS A 64 0.71 -11.13 15.20
CA LYS A 64 1.25 -10.43 16.37
C LYS A 64 0.85 -8.97 16.36
N ILE A 65 0.64 -8.42 17.57
CA ILE A 65 0.48 -6.98 17.78
C ILE A 65 1.49 -6.54 18.85
N THR A 66 2.27 -5.50 18.55
CA THR A 66 3.17 -4.86 19.50
C THR A 66 2.77 -3.39 19.64
N LYS A 67 2.85 -2.84 20.85
CA LYS A 67 2.63 -1.42 21.10
C LYS A 67 3.89 -0.79 21.67
N THR A 68 4.29 0.35 21.10
CA THR A 68 5.34 1.22 21.63
C THR A 68 4.71 2.48 22.22
N GLU A 69 5.53 3.42 22.67
CA GLU A 69 5.05 4.73 23.10
C GLU A 69 4.43 5.51 21.94
N ASP A 70 5.01 5.38 20.75
CA ASP A 70 4.66 6.19 19.58
C ASP A 70 3.65 5.51 18.65
N ALA A 71 3.66 4.18 18.56
CA ALA A 71 2.92 3.45 17.52
C ALA A 71 2.40 2.09 17.96
N ILE A 72 1.54 1.51 17.13
CA ILE A 72 1.07 0.13 17.22
C ILE A 72 1.47 -0.60 15.93
N TYR A 73 2.12 -1.75 16.07
CA TYR A 73 2.59 -2.59 14.98
C TYR A 73 1.72 -3.84 14.86
N TYR A 74 1.24 -4.11 13.66
CA TYR A 74 0.44 -5.27 13.28
C TYR A 74 1.26 -6.12 12.30
N TYR A 75 1.59 -7.35 12.69
CA TYR A 75 2.40 -8.25 11.88
C TYR A 75 1.52 -9.29 11.21
N TYR A 76 1.60 -9.34 9.88
CA TYR A 76 1.03 -10.39 9.04
C TYR A 76 2.18 -11.16 8.39
N SER A 77 1.88 -12.32 7.81
CA SER A 77 2.89 -13.19 7.18
C SER A 77 3.72 -12.50 6.10
N ASN A 78 3.13 -11.55 5.37
CA ASN A 78 3.72 -10.91 4.20
C ASN A 78 3.86 -9.39 4.31
N LEU A 79 3.34 -8.76 5.37
CA LEU A 79 3.43 -7.32 5.58
C LEU A 79 3.41 -6.95 7.07
N THR A 80 3.94 -5.78 7.39
CA THR A 80 3.80 -5.13 8.70
C THR A 80 3.09 -3.79 8.51
N ILE A 81 2.15 -3.48 9.40
CA ILE A 81 1.45 -2.20 9.42
C ILE A 81 1.81 -1.49 10.72
N GLU A 82 2.31 -0.27 10.58
CA GLU A 82 2.42 0.67 11.69
C GLU A 82 1.20 1.59 11.69
N SER A 83 0.66 1.83 12.88
CA SER A 83 -0.48 2.71 13.05
C SER A 83 -0.28 3.69 14.19
N LEU A 84 -0.85 4.88 14.03
CA LEU A 84 -0.81 5.96 15.01
C LEU A 84 -2.18 6.20 15.64
N LEU A 85 -2.17 6.50 16.93
CA LEU A 85 -3.35 6.94 17.66
C LEU A 85 -3.52 8.45 17.50
N ILE A 86 -4.49 8.86 16.71
CA ILE A 86 -4.75 10.27 16.41
C ILE A 86 -6.00 10.72 17.18
N LYS A 87 -5.87 11.81 17.94
CA LYS A 87 -7.00 12.43 18.62
C LYS A 87 -7.82 13.25 17.62
N GLY A 88 -9.01 12.75 17.29
CA GLY A 88 -10.02 13.45 16.50
C GLY A 88 -11.12 14.07 17.37
N PRO A 89 -12.08 14.79 16.75
CA PRO A 89 -13.21 15.40 17.45
C PRO A 89 -14.12 14.36 18.12
N GLU A 90 -14.18 13.14 17.58
CA GLU A 90 -15.03 12.04 18.08
C GLU A 90 -14.29 11.08 19.03
N GLY A 91 -13.01 11.36 19.34
CA GLY A 91 -12.18 10.52 20.21
C GLY A 91 -10.86 10.12 19.57
N ILE A 92 -10.24 9.07 20.10
CA ILE A 92 -8.97 8.56 19.60
C ILE A 92 -9.25 7.54 18.49
N ILE A 93 -8.70 7.78 17.30
CA ILE A 93 -8.82 6.89 16.14
C ILE A 93 -7.44 6.30 15.86
N ASN A 94 -7.38 4.97 15.73
CA ASN A 94 -6.17 4.28 15.28
C ASN A 94 -6.11 4.25 13.76
N LYS A 95 -5.08 4.83 13.15
CA LYS A 95 -4.97 4.99 11.69
C LYS A 95 -3.66 4.44 11.15
N VAL A 96 -3.71 3.86 9.96
CA VAL A 96 -2.51 3.40 9.24
C VAL A 96 -1.57 4.59 9.03
N ASP A 97 -0.30 4.40 9.38
CA ASP A 97 0.74 5.40 9.15
C ASP A 97 1.85 4.91 8.23
N CYS A 98 2.20 3.63 8.33
CA CYS A 98 3.14 2.98 7.43
C CYS A 98 2.69 1.55 7.10
N VAL A 99 2.94 1.14 5.86
CA VAL A 99 2.80 -0.25 5.41
C VAL A 99 4.14 -0.70 4.84
N LEU A 100 4.67 -1.80 5.36
CA LEU A 100 5.97 -2.36 5.03
C LEU A 100 5.81 -3.78 4.48
N ILE A 101 6.43 -4.04 3.34
CA ILE A 101 6.50 -5.36 2.69
C ILE A 101 7.95 -5.82 2.71
N SER A 102 8.17 -7.05 3.19
CA SER A 102 9.47 -7.74 3.13
C SER A 102 9.41 -9.06 2.34
N GLU A 103 8.22 -9.49 1.91
CA GLU A 103 8.01 -10.76 1.21
C GLU A 103 7.55 -10.59 -0.25
N LYS A 104 7.80 -11.60 -1.09
CA LYS A 104 7.67 -11.50 -2.57
C LYS A 104 6.25 -11.46 -3.13
N ASP A 105 5.25 -11.79 -2.31
CA ASP A 105 3.89 -12.02 -2.79
C ASP A 105 3.07 -10.74 -2.98
N ILE A 106 3.53 -9.62 -2.42
CA ILE A 106 2.90 -8.31 -2.57
C ILE A 106 3.69 -7.47 -3.56
N GLN A 107 2.97 -6.64 -4.32
CA GLN A 107 3.56 -5.65 -5.20
C GLN A 107 3.04 -4.24 -4.92
N SER A 108 3.87 -3.23 -5.19
CA SER A 108 3.42 -1.85 -5.27
C SER A 108 2.42 -1.66 -6.41
N PHE A 109 1.75 -0.51 -6.44
CA PHE A 109 0.78 -0.17 -7.48
C PHE A 109 1.37 -0.22 -8.90
N ARG A 110 2.62 0.24 -9.08
CA ARG A 110 3.34 0.18 -10.37
C ARG A 110 4.00 -1.18 -10.64
N GLY A 111 3.72 -2.18 -9.81
CA GLY A 111 4.14 -3.57 -10.03
C GLY A 111 5.58 -3.89 -9.63
N ILE A 112 6.12 -3.19 -8.64
CA ILE A 112 7.41 -3.52 -8.02
C ILE A 112 7.20 -4.54 -6.90
N ARG A 113 8.05 -5.55 -6.82
CA ARG A 113 8.05 -6.63 -5.84
C ARG A 113 9.41 -6.78 -5.18
N ILE A 114 9.43 -7.45 -4.05
CA ILE A 114 10.69 -7.89 -3.43
C ILE A 114 11.46 -8.79 -4.39
N GLY A 115 12.75 -8.53 -4.53
CA GLY A 115 13.66 -9.20 -5.45
C GLY A 115 13.64 -8.67 -6.89
N ASP A 116 12.79 -7.69 -7.21
CA ASP A 116 12.93 -6.96 -8.47
C ASP A 116 14.25 -6.18 -8.49
N LYS A 117 14.79 -5.96 -9.70
CA LYS A 117 16.02 -5.20 -9.85
C LYS A 117 15.80 -3.70 -9.69
N GLU A 118 16.82 -3.00 -9.22
CA GLU A 118 16.86 -1.53 -9.10
C GLU A 118 16.43 -0.83 -10.39
N GLU A 119 16.88 -1.31 -11.56
CA GLU A 119 16.55 -0.68 -12.84
C GLU A 119 15.05 -0.73 -13.15
N LYS A 120 14.33 -1.74 -12.65
CA LYS A 120 12.88 -1.82 -12.79
C LYS A 120 12.20 -0.75 -11.94
N VAL A 121 12.70 -0.48 -10.73
CA VAL A 121 12.19 0.60 -9.87
C VAL A 121 12.37 1.94 -10.57
N ILE A 122 13.58 2.20 -11.05
CA ILE A 122 13.93 3.41 -11.80
C ILE A 122 13.04 3.58 -13.04
N TYR A 123 12.80 2.51 -13.79
CA TYR A 123 11.90 2.55 -14.94
C TYR A 123 10.45 2.93 -14.56
N ARG A 124 9.97 2.47 -13.39
CA ARG A 124 8.60 2.69 -12.93
C ARG A 124 8.38 4.03 -12.24
N TYR A 125 9.36 4.51 -11.49
CA TYR A 125 9.22 5.68 -10.62
C TYR A 125 10.16 6.83 -10.97
N GLY A 126 11.19 6.59 -11.77
CA GLY A 126 12.17 7.57 -12.21
C GLY A 126 13.50 7.47 -11.48
N GLU A 127 14.50 8.16 -12.02
CA GLU A 127 15.80 8.29 -11.37
C GLU A 127 15.75 9.33 -10.26
N ILE A 128 16.36 9.00 -9.12
CA ILE A 128 16.60 9.94 -8.03
C ILE A 128 18.01 9.70 -7.46
N LYS A 129 18.49 10.60 -6.61
CA LYS A 129 19.67 10.32 -5.78
C LYS A 129 19.28 9.32 -4.69
N LYS A 130 19.98 8.19 -4.65
CA LYS A 130 19.84 7.17 -3.60
C LYS A 130 20.29 7.74 -2.25
N ASN A 131 19.54 7.48 -1.18
CA ASN A 131 19.90 7.85 0.18
C ASN A 131 19.97 6.58 1.04
N ASP A 132 21.12 6.27 1.64
CA ASP A 132 21.33 5.09 2.49
C ASP A 132 20.74 3.79 1.92
N ASN A 133 21.06 3.50 0.66
CA ASN A 133 20.53 2.35 -0.08
C ASN A 133 19.02 2.36 -0.37
N ARG A 134 18.32 3.47 -0.12
CA ARG A 134 16.90 3.63 -0.42
C ARG A 134 16.65 4.54 -1.61
N LEU A 135 15.68 4.15 -2.44
CA LEU A 135 15.05 5.02 -3.42
C LEU A 135 13.72 5.51 -2.84
N ILE A 136 13.55 6.81 -2.63
CA ILE A 136 12.39 7.42 -1.97
C ILE A 136 11.67 8.35 -2.97
N TYR A 137 10.37 8.15 -3.11
CA TYR A 137 9.52 8.93 -4.01
C TYR A 137 8.37 9.53 -3.23
N GLU A 138 8.16 10.84 -3.40
CA GLU A 138 7.26 11.61 -2.57
C GLU A 138 6.21 12.36 -3.39
N LYS A 139 5.02 12.52 -2.81
CA LYS A 139 3.94 13.34 -3.37
C LYS A 139 3.24 14.13 -2.26
N GLY A 140 3.31 15.46 -2.37
CA GLY A 140 2.54 16.38 -1.52
C GLY A 140 1.08 16.53 -1.98
N ILE A 141 0.14 16.47 -1.05
CA ILE A 141 -1.29 16.77 -1.25
C ILE A 141 -1.81 17.55 -0.03
N GLY A 142 -2.10 18.83 -0.24
CA GLY A 142 -2.45 19.73 0.86
C GLY A 142 -1.27 19.84 1.84
N THR A 143 -1.50 19.48 3.10
CA THR A 143 -0.49 19.49 4.17
C THR A 143 0.13 18.10 4.42
N LEU A 144 -0.09 17.14 3.53
CA LEU A 144 0.37 15.76 3.70
C LEU A 144 1.40 15.43 2.63
N ILE A 145 2.45 14.73 3.01
CA ILE A 145 3.42 14.17 2.09
C ILE A 145 3.33 12.65 2.19
N TYR A 146 3.02 12.02 1.07
CA TYR A 146 3.02 10.57 0.93
C TYR A 146 4.35 10.14 0.35
N ALA A 147 4.98 9.13 0.94
CA ALA A 147 6.24 8.58 0.49
C ALA A 147 6.11 7.09 0.20
N ILE A 148 6.82 6.62 -0.83
CA ILE A 148 7.13 5.22 -1.05
C ILE A 148 8.64 5.07 -1.14
N SER A 149 9.20 4.16 -0.34
CA SER A 149 10.62 3.85 -0.35
C SER A 149 10.88 2.41 -0.77
N PHE A 150 11.95 2.21 -1.53
CA PHE A 150 12.47 0.91 -1.92
C PHE A 150 13.87 0.76 -1.33
N GLU A 151 14.06 -0.18 -0.41
CA GLU A 151 15.40 -0.54 0.05
C GLU A 151 16.05 -1.46 -0.99
N ILE A 152 17.24 -1.07 -1.45
CA ILE A 152 17.96 -1.77 -2.49
C ILE A 152 19.30 -2.29 -1.96
N ASP A 153 19.41 -3.61 -1.87
CA ASP A 153 20.64 -4.31 -1.50
C ASP A 153 21.07 -5.26 -2.62
N ALA A 154 22.37 -5.23 -2.94
CA ALA A 154 22.97 -5.94 -4.07
C ALA A 154 22.20 -5.73 -5.41
N GLY A 155 21.63 -4.53 -5.63
CA GLY A 155 20.85 -4.18 -6.82
C GLY A 155 19.44 -4.76 -6.87
N LEU A 156 18.95 -5.33 -5.76
CA LEU A 156 17.63 -5.93 -5.65
C LEU A 156 16.80 -5.26 -4.56
N VAL A 157 15.50 -5.12 -4.81
CA VAL A 157 14.53 -4.65 -3.80
C VAL A 157 14.46 -5.65 -2.65
N LYS A 158 14.67 -5.18 -1.43
CA LYS A 158 14.54 -5.96 -0.17
C LYS A 158 13.32 -5.59 0.63
N GLU A 159 12.93 -4.34 0.56
CA GLU A 159 11.80 -3.80 1.30
C GLU A 159 11.09 -2.77 0.42
N ILE A 160 9.77 -2.73 0.56
CA ILE A 160 8.93 -1.66 0.04
C ILE A 160 8.16 -1.11 1.23
N ALA A 161 8.23 0.20 1.46
CA ALA A 161 7.46 0.85 2.50
C ALA A 161 6.69 2.04 1.93
N THR A 162 5.42 2.20 2.30
CA THR A 162 4.67 3.44 2.10
C THR A 162 4.38 4.07 3.45
N TYR A 163 4.57 5.39 3.57
CA TYR A 163 4.39 6.10 4.83
C TYR A 163 4.02 7.57 4.62
N ASN A 164 3.48 8.21 5.66
CA ASN A 164 3.36 9.66 5.69
C ASN A 164 4.75 10.25 6.01
N ALA A 165 5.36 10.94 5.05
CA ALA A 165 6.57 11.70 5.31
C ALA A 165 6.21 12.96 6.13
N ILE A 166 6.98 13.19 7.19
CA ILE A 166 6.90 14.41 7.99
C ILE A 166 7.87 15.42 7.36
N ASP A 167 7.38 16.64 7.09
CA ASP A 167 8.24 17.81 6.78
C ASP A 167 9.13 18.19 7.97
#